data_AF-A0A2G5IWJ0-F1
#
_entry.id   AF-A0A2G5IWJ0-F1
#
_cell.length_a   1.000
_cell.length_b   1.000
_cell.length_c   1.000
_cell.angle_alpha   90.00
_cell.angle_beta   90.00
_cell.angle_gamma   90.00
#
_symmetry.space_group_name_H-M   'P 1'
#
loop_
_entity.id
_entity.type
_entity.pdbx_description
1 polymer ?
#
loop_
_entity_poly.entity_id
_entity_poly.type
_entity_poly.pdbx_seq_one_letter_code
_entity_poly.pdbx_strand_id
1 'polypeptide(L)'
;MQRNERHGSDRPVEAVGPVGPEIWVRGPVGGETEARRPQEEERPGRGAVSARRFAWVATHGGAGASTLAAVFGGHDAGRSWPRPDQGEPGSVLLVGRTHAAGLDAVSHTLDIFRRGDAPPGLDLDAIVLVADAPGRLPRQLTQRIKVIGSVIDVYRVPWMPAWRTGDLTVPLPRETAPLARLTGGAA
;
A
#
# COMPACT_ATOMS: atom_id res chain seq x y z
N MET A 1 49.85 -66.02 -32.27
CA MET A 1 49.51 -66.98 -31.20
C MET A 1 48.55 -66.29 -30.22
N GLN A 2 47.38 -66.92 -30.00
CA GLN A 2 46.45 -66.85 -28.82
C GLN A 2 45.82 -65.47 -28.49
N ARG A 3 44.54 -65.17 -28.78
CA ARG A 3 43.22 -65.61 -28.23
C ARG A 3 43.03 -65.39 -26.71
N ASN A 4 42.10 -64.50 -26.33
CA ASN A 4 40.96 -64.67 -25.39
C ASN A 4 40.30 -63.28 -25.19
N GLU A 5 39.10 -62.94 -25.67
CA GLU A 5 37.74 -63.35 -25.28
C GLU A 5 37.23 -62.90 -23.90
N ARG A 6 36.02 -62.32 -23.95
CA ARG A 6 34.92 -62.20 -22.95
C ARG A 6 34.78 -60.87 -22.22
N HIS A 7 33.59 -60.32 -21.98
CA HIS A 7 32.22 -60.41 -22.53
C HIS A 7 31.38 -59.38 -21.75
N GLY A 8 30.34 -58.81 -22.37
CA GLY A 8 29.23 -58.13 -21.68
C GLY A 8 29.41 -56.63 -21.43
N SER A 9 28.40 -55.78 -21.56
CA SER A 9 27.02 -55.92 -22.01
C SER A 9 26.42 -54.52 -22.11
N ASP A 10 25.50 -54.40 -23.05
CA ASP A 10 24.66 -53.29 -23.47
C ASP A 10 23.93 -52.50 -22.34
N ARG A 11 24.00 -51.15 -22.39
CA ARG A 11 22.85 -50.22 -22.59
C ARG A 11 23.19 -48.76 -22.20
N PRO A 12 22.73 -47.74 -22.96
CA PRO A 12 22.95 -46.33 -22.66
C PRO A 12 21.81 -45.74 -21.81
N VAL A 13 22.15 -44.82 -20.90
CA VAL A 13 21.19 -43.94 -20.20
C VAL A 13 21.26 -42.54 -20.79
N GLU A 14 20.08 -42.07 -21.20
CA GLU A 14 19.81 -40.86 -21.97
C GLU A 14 19.61 -39.62 -21.07
N ALA A 15 19.40 -38.48 -21.71
CA ALA A 15 19.87 -37.15 -21.36
C ALA A 15 18.95 -36.29 -20.45
N VAL A 16 19.62 -35.37 -19.72
CA VAL A 16 19.43 -33.91 -19.64
C VAL A 16 18.01 -33.30 -19.57
N GLY A 17 17.77 -32.59 -18.46
CA GLY A 17 17.26 -31.20 -18.48
C GLY A 17 15.79 -30.95 -18.12
N PRO A 18 15.48 -30.05 -17.15
CA PRO A 18 14.10 -29.74 -16.73
C PRO A 18 13.47 -28.62 -17.56
N VAL A 19 12.17 -28.74 -17.85
CA VAL A 19 11.35 -27.67 -18.45
C VAL A 19 10.09 -27.52 -17.61
N GLY A 20 9.87 -26.32 -17.07
CA GLY A 20 8.70 -25.97 -16.25
C GLY A 20 7.41 -25.87 -17.08
N PRO A 21 6.23 -25.79 -16.43
CA PRO A 21 4.96 -25.75 -17.15
C PRO A 21 4.57 -24.31 -17.52
N GLU A 22 4.50 -24.04 -18.82
CA GLU A 22 3.55 -23.07 -19.39
C GLU A 22 2.33 -23.84 -19.91
N ILE A 23 1.13 -23.23 -19.84
CA ILE A 23 0.13 -23.13 -20.93
C ILE A 23 -1.15 -22.49 -20.38
N TRP A 24 -1.53 -21.35 -20.98
CA TRP A 24 -2.87 -20.77 -20.98
C TRP A 24 -3.59 -21.19 -22.27
N VAL A 25 -4.82 -21.72 -22.25
CA VAL A 25 -5.84 -21.53 -23.33
C VAL A 25 -7.28 -21.72 -22.79
N ARG A 26 -8.20 -20.85 -23.26
CA ARG A 26 -9.65 -20.73 -22.98
C ARG A 26 -10.57 -21.62 -23.85
N GLY A 27 -11.80 -21.89 -23.35
CA GLY A 27 -13.07 -22.08 -24.10
C GLY A 27 -13.59 -23.52 -24.24
N PRO A 28 -14.93 -23.80 -24.21
CA PRO A 28 -15.95 -23.08 -25.01
C PRO A 28 -17.20 -22.60 -24.24
N VAL A 29 -18.01 -21.83 -24.97
CA VAL A 29 -19.27 -21.13 -24.63
C VAL A 29 -20.53 -22.01 -24.69
N GLY A 30 -21.55 -21.64 -23.90
CA GLY A 30 -22.97 -21.85 -24.23
C GLY A 30 -23.81 -22.56 -23.17
N GLY A 31 -24.80 -21.86 -22.60
CA GLY A 31 -25.83 -22.47 -21.74
C GLY A 31 -26.61 -21.45 -20.91
N GLU A 32 -27.47 -20.68 -21.56
CA GLU A 32 -28.45 -19.78 -20.96
C GLU A 32 -29.44 -20.55 -20.08
N THR A 33 -29.78 -20.03 -18.90
CA THR A 33 -31.13 -20.18 -18.32
C THR A 33 -31.43 -18.97 -17.45
N GLU A 34 -32.33 -18.16 -17.98
CA GLU A 34 -32.92 -16.98 -17.39
C GLU A 34 -33.89 -17.39 -16.27
N ALA A 35 -33.58 -17.00 -15.03
CA ALA A 35 -34.51 -17.04 -13.91
C ALA A 35 -34.79 -15.61 -13.46
N ARG A 36 -35.91 -15.07 -13.93
CA ARG A 36 -36.51 -13.78 -13.57
C ARG A 36 -36.67 -13.68 -12.05
N ARG A 37 -35.91 -12.79 -11.41
CA ARG A 37 -36.07 -12.42 -9.98
C ARG A 37 -37.07 -11.25 -9.87
N PRO A 38 -37.97 -11.23 -8.87
CA PRO A 38 -38.87 -10.10 -8.66
C PRO A 38 -38.09 -8.82 -8.38
N GLN A 39 -38.54 -7.72 -9.00
CA GLN A 39 -38.07 -6.37 -8.72
C GLN A 39 -38.57 -5.96 -7.33
N GLU A 40 -37.67 -5.95 -6.36
CA GLU A 40 -37.94 -5.38 -5.05
C GLU A 40 -37.62 -3.89 -5.13
N GLU A 41 -38.67 -3.07 -5.08
CA GLU A 41 -38.61 -1.61 -5.18
C GLU A 41 -37.64 -1.03 -4.14
N GLU A 42 -36.57 -0.45 -4.68
CA GLU A 42 -35.47 0.16 -3.96
C GLU A 42 -35.98 1.42 -3.22
N ARG A 43 -36.28 1.28 -1.93
CA ARG A 43 -36.53 2.42 -1.05
C ARG A 43 -35.27 3.28 -1.03
N PRO A 44 -35.34 4.63 -1.20
CA PRO A 44 -34.15 5.47 -1.15
C PRO A 44 -33.60 5.46 0.29
N GLY A 45 -32.62 4.59 0.50
CA GLY A 45 -31.81 4.55 1.72
C GLY A 45 -31.10 5.89 1.86
N ARG A 46 -30.98 6.35 3.12
CA ARG A 46 -30.16 7.51 3.52
C ARG A 46 -28.93 7.63 2.64
N GLY A 47 -28.78 8.77 1.96
CA GLY A 47 -27.73 9.01 0.99
C GLY A 47 -26.41 8.41 1.47
N ALA A 48 -25.90 7.44 0.70
CA ALA A 48 -24.60 6.86 0.95
C ALA A 48 -23.60 8.01 0.93
N VAL A 49 -23.04 8.34 2.09
CA VAL A 49 -21.92 9.28 2.16
C VAL A 49 -20.80 8.61 1.37
N SER A 50 -20.51 9.13 0.18
CA SER A 50 -19.44 8.58 -0.66
C SER A 50 -18.17 8.54 0.18
N ALA A 51 -17.52 7.37 0.27
CA ALA A 51 -16.26 7.24 0.99
C ALA A 51 -15.29 8.33 0.52
N ARG A 52 -14.66 9.03 1.47
CA ARG A 52 -13.72 10.11 1.15
C ARG A 52 -12.63 9.54 0.23
N ARG A 53 -12.43 10.15 -0.94
CA ARG A 53 -11.36 9.77 -1.86
C ARG A 53 -10.10 10.57 -1.53
N PHE A 54 -9.04 9.88 -1.15
CA PHE A 54 -7.74 10.46 -0.84
C PHE A 54 -6.63 9.52 -1.28
N ALA A 55 -5.41 10.05 -1.42
CA ALA A 55 -4.23 9.32 -1.83
C ALA A 55 -3.12 9.39 -0.78
N TRP A 56 -2.48 8.25 -0.52
CA TRP A 56 -1.26 8.15 0.27
C TRP A 56 -0.05 8.39 -0.62
N VAL A 57 0.77 9.38 -0.28
CA VAL A 57 2.02 9.67 -1.01
C VAL A 57 3.20 9.45 -0.07
N ALA A 58 3.97 8.40 -0.33
CA ALA A 58 5.21 8.11 0.37
C ALA A 58 6.29 9.13 0.02
N THR A 59 6.85 9.76 1.04
CA THR A 59 7.96 10.73 0.89
C THR A 59 9.31 10.05 0.65
N HIS A 60 9.42 8.77 0.98
CA HIS A 60 10.62 7.95 0.78
C HIS A 60 10.29 6.46 0.59
N GLY A 61 11.29 5.67 0.19
CA GLY A 61 11.14 4.21 0.10
C GLY A 61 10.81 3.59 1.47
N GLY A 62 9.83 2.68 1.50
CA GLY A 62 9.42 2.01 2.73
C GLY A 62 8.74 2.92 3.76
N ALA A 63 8.12 4.03 3.35
CA ALA A 63 7.41 4.94 4.26
C ALA A 63 6.17 4.31 4.93
N GLY A 64 5.57 3.32 4.27
CA GLY A 64 4.38 2.61 4.76
C GLY A 64 3.07 2.98 4.05
N ALA A 65 3.11 3.75 2.94
CA ALA A 65 1.90 4.15 2.20
C ALA A 65 1.03 2.96 1.76
N SER A 66 1.63 1.91 1.21
CA SER A 66 0.91 0.69 0.81
C SER A 66 0.26 -0.03 2.00
N THR A 67 0.94 -0.10 3.15
CA THR A 67 0.40 -0.66 4.39
C THR A 67 -0.77 0.17 4.90
N LEU A 68 -0.64 1.50 4.91
CA LEU A 68 -1.73 2.38 5.33
C LEU A 68 -2.92 2.31 4.37
N ALA A 69 -2.69 2.20 3.06
CA ALA A 69 -3.75 1.99 2.08
C ALA A 69 -4.52 0.68 2.32
N ALA A 70 -3.81 -0.40 2.66
CA ALA A 70 -4.42 -1.68 2.97
C ALA A 70 -5.25 -1.64 4.27
N VAL A 71 -4.80 -0.89 5.28
CA VAL A 71 -5.42 -0.84 6.61
C VAL A 71 -6.56 0.19 6.69
N PHE A 72 -6.35 1.38 6.13
CA PHE A 72 -7.26 2.54 6.25
C PHE A 72 -8.03 2.84 4.96
N GLY A 73 -7.82 2.08 3.90
CA GLY A 73 -8.35 2.37 2.57
C GLY A 73 -7.62 3.53 1.89
N GLY A 74 -8.19 4.05 0.80
CA GLY A 74 -7.59 5.12 0.00
C GLY A 74 -6.68 4.61 -1.12
N HIS A 75 -6.19 5.53 -1.93
CA HIS A 75 -5.34 5.22 -3.09
C HIS A 75 -3.86 5.21 -2.69
N ASP A 76 -3.13 4.13 -3.00
CA ASP A 76 -1.66 4.10 -2.84
C ASP A 76 -1.00 4.73 -4.08
N ALA A 77 -0.51 5.96 -3.95
CA ALA A 77 0.20 6.65 -5.03
C ALA A 77 1.71 6.33 -5.05
N GLY A 78 2.19 5.45 -4.16
CA GLY A 78 3.61 5.18 -3.99
C GLY A 78 4.36 6.47 -3.68
N ARG A 79 5.43 6.77 -4.42
CA ARG A 79 6.19 8.03 -4.30
C ARG A 79 5.85 9.07 -5.37
N SER A 80 4.81 8.81 -6.16
CA SER A 80 4.38 9.70 -7.23
C SER A 80 3.30 10.63 -6.70
N TRP A 81 3.22 11.83 -7.27
CA TRP A 81 2.05 12.68 -7.08
C TRP A 81 0.84 12.04 -7.76
N PRO A 82 -0.35 12.06 -7.13
CA PRO A 82 -1.57 11.62 -7.79
C PRO A 82 -1.87 12.48 -9.03
N ARG A 83 -2.64 11.90 -9.96
CA ARG A 83 -3.09 12.54 -11.20
C ARG A 83 -4.61 12.73 -11.22
N PRO A 84 -5.13 13.84 -10.66
CA PRO A 84 -6.57 14.14 -10.69
C PRO A 84 -7.16 14.18 -12.10
N ASP A 85 -6.36 14.60 -13.09
CA ASP A 85 -6.70 14.58 -14.52
C ASP A 85 -6.93 13.16 -15.08
N GLN A 86 -6.41 12.15 -14.40
CA GLN A 86 -6.59 10.73 -14.72
C GLN A 86 -7.58 10.02 -13.78
N GLY A 87 -8.31 10.79 -12.95
CA GLY A 87 -9.32 10.28 -12.02
C GLY A 87 -8.77 9.83 -10.66
N GLU A 88 -7.47 9.98 -10.40
CA GLU A 88 -6.90 9.72 -9.07
C GLU A 88 -7.37 10.78 -8.04
N PRO A 89 -7.37 10.48 -6.73
CA PRO A 89 -7.79 11.45 -5.73
C PRO A 89 -6.84 12.65 -5.63
N GLY A 90 -7.39 13.88 -5.63
CA GLY A 90 -6.62 15.10 -5.42
C GLY A 90 -6.28 15.41 -3.96
N SER A 91 -7.03 14.85 -3.00
CA SER A 91 -6.72 14.97 -1.58
C SER A 91 -5.56 14.03 -1.22
N VAL A 92 -4.52 14.58 -0.58
CA VAL A 92 -3.23 13.93 -0.35
C VAL A 92 -2.93 13.82 1.14
N LEU A 93 -2.49 12.64 1.56
CA LEU A 93 -1.86 12.38 2.85
C LEU A 93 -0.40 11.98 2.61
N LEU A 94 0.54 12.83 3.05
CA LEU A 94 1.97 12.50 2.94
C LEU A 94 2.35 11.49 4.01
N VAL A 95 3.07 10.45 3.63
CA VAL A 95 3.52 9.39 4.54
C VAL A 95 5.03 9.42 4.70
N GLY A 96 5.50 9.39 5.94
CA GLY A 96 6.92 9.26 6.26
C GLY A 96 7.13 8.49 7.56
N ARG A 97 8.36 8.04 7.79
CA ARG A 97 8.72 7.36 9.04
C ARG A 97 9.45 8.29 9.99
N THR A 98 9.36 7.98 11.29
CA THR A 98 9.94 8.81 12.35
C THR A 98 11.46 8.67 12.53
N HIS A 99 12.21 8.31 11.50
CA HIS A 99 13.69 8.37 11.50
C HIS A 99 14.19 9.66 10.85
N ALA A 100 15.47 10.01 11.04
CA ALA A 100 16.05 11.28 10.57
C ALA A 100 15.78 11.54 9.07
N ALA A 101 16.24 10.64 8.20
CA ALA A 101 16.06 10.76 6.75
C ALA A 101 14.57 10.81 6.32
N GLY A 102 13.67 10.16 7.06
CA GLY A 102 12.24 10.15 6.77
C GLY A 102 11.62 11.50 7.07
N LEU A 103 11.98 12.10 8.21
CA LEU A 103 11.52 13.45 8.54
C LEU A 103 12.14 14.54 7.65
N ASP A 104 13.37 14.34 7.15
CA ASP A 104 13.96 15.23 6.15
C ASP A 104 13.20 15.13 4.81
N ALA A 105 12.88 13.92 4.36
CA ALA A 105 12.07 13.70 3.16
C ALA A 105 10.67 14.31 3.30
N VAL A 106 10.00 14.13 4.45
CA VAL A 106 8.71 14.78 4.75
C VAL A 106 8.81 16.30 4.66
N SER A 107 9.84 16.88 5.27
CA SER A 107 10.03 18.33 5.26
C SER A 107 10.26 18.85 3.84
N HIS A 108 11.04 18.12 3.04
CA HIS A 108 11.29 18.45 1.63
C HIS A 108 10.01 18.40 0.79
N THR A 109 9.23 17.33 0.89
CA THR A 109 7.98 17.19 0.15
C THR A 109 6.92 18.21 0.59
N LEU A 110 6.86 18.54 1.88
CA LEU A 110 6.00 19.63 2.39
C LEU A 110 6.41 20.99 1.80
N ASP A 111 7.71 21.26 1.69
CA ASP A 111 8.22 22.51 1.10
C ASP A 111 7.83 22.65 -0.38
N ILE A 112 7.92 21.56 -1.16
CA ILE A 112 7.43 21.51 -2.55
C ILE A 112 5.95 21.94 -2.61
N PHE A 113 5.12 21.37 -1.74
CA PHE A 113 3.69 21.71 -1.70
C PHE A 113 3.46 23.18 -1.34
N ARG A 114 4.18 23.69 -0.32
CA ARG A 114 4.05 25.09 0.15
C ARG A 114 4.53 26.13 -0.86
N ARG A 115 5.49 25.78 -1.70
CA ARG A 115 5.95 26.64 -2.80
C ARG A 115 5.00 26.66 -3.99
N GLY A 116 4.03 25.74 -4.03
CA GLY A 116 3.15 25.54 -5.18
C GLY A 116 3.82 24.77 -6.32
N ASP A 117 4.91 24.05 -6.04
CA ASP A 117 5.65 23.26 -7.03
C ASP A 117 5.05 21.85 -7.24
N ALA A 118 4.01 21.49 -6.47
CA ALA A 118 3.24 20.26 -6.67
C ALA A 118 2.31 20.40 -7.90
N PRO A 119 1.96 19.27 -8.57
CA PRO A 119 1.00 19.30 -9.66
C PRO A 119 -0.34 19.97 -9.27
N PRO A 120 -0.97 20.70 -10.21
CA PRO A 120 -2.22 21.40 -9.92
C PRO A 120 -3.36 20.44 -9.61
N GLY A 121 -4.32 20.89 -8.80
CA GLY A 121 -5.49 20.09 -8.41
C GLY A 121 -5.25 19.13 -7.24
N LEU A 122 -4.07 19.19 -6.62
CA LEU A 122 -3.77 18.50 -5.38
C LEU A 122 -4.05 19.39 -4.17
N ASP A 123 -4.58 18.78 -3.10
CA ASP A 123 -4.77 19.40 -1.79
C ASP A 123 -4.10 18.55 -0.73
N LEU A 124 -3.21 19.16 0.06
CA LEU A 124 -2.46 18.45 1.10
C LEU A 124 -3.21 18.54 2.42
N ASP A 125 -3.91 17.45 2.76
CA ASP A 125 -4.75 17.39 3.95
C ASP A 125 -3.92 17.27 5.24
N ALA A 126 -2.94 16.36 5.26
CA ALA A 126 -2.15 16.09 6.45
C ALA A 126 -0.85 15.31 6.16
N ILE A 127 -0.01 15.22 7.19
CA ILE A 127 1.14 14.32 7.24
C ILE A 127 0.85 13.15 8.19
N VAL A 128 1.19 11.94 7.77
CA VAL A 128 1.08 10.72 8.57
C VAL A 128 2.47 10.14 8.82
N LEU A 129 2.83 10.08 10.10
CA LEU A 129 4.13 9.60 10.56
C LEU A 129 4.02 8.20 11.16
N VAL A 130 4.63 7.23 10.50
CA VAL A 130 4.70 5.84 10.96
C VAL A 130 5.95 5.64 11.81
N ALA A 131 5.80 5.04 12.99
CA ALA A 131 6.95 4.76 13.85
C ALA A 131 7.98 3.86 13.13
N ASP A 132 9.25 4.25 13.20
CA ASP A 132 10.36 3.48 12.63
C ASP A 132 10.75 2.29 13.52
N ALA A 133 10.62 2.44 14.83
CA ALA A 133 10.94 1.46 15.85
C ALA A 133 10.01 1.62 17.08
N PRO A 134 9.90 0.60 17.97
CA PRO A 134 9.20 0.75 19.24
C PRO A 134 9.93 1.70 20.20
N GLY A 135 9.19 2.23 21.18
CA GLY A 135 9.75 3.00 22.29
C GLY A 135 9.73 4.51 22.10
N ARG A 136 10.48 5.22 22.95
CA ARG A 136 10.50 6.68 22.98
C ARG A 136 11.35 7.23 21.83
N LEU A 137 10.79 8.18 21.10
CA LEU A 137 11.50 8.87 20.04
C LEU A 137 12.62 9.79 20.58
N PRO A 138 13.82 9.80 19.98
CA PRO A 138 14.86 10.77 20.31
C PRO A 138 14.34 12.22 20.28
N ARG A 139 14.86 13.05 21.20
CA ARG A 139 14.41 14.44 21.37
C ARG A 139 14.50 15.25 20.07
N GLN A 140 15.57 15.05 19.30
CA GLN A 140 15.82 15.73 18.04
C GLN A 140 14.70 15.49 17.03
N LEU A 141 14.25 14.23 16.91
CA LEU A 141 13.16 13.85 16.00
C LEU A 141 11.82 14.37 16.51
N THR A 142 11.59 14.32 17.83
CA THR A 142 10.37 14.90 18.45
C THR A 142 10.27 16.40 18.20
N GLN A 143 11.38 17.14 18.31
CA GLN A 143 11.43 18.57 18.01
C GLN A 143 11.13 18.86 16.54
N ARG A 144 11.70 18.07 15.62
CA ARG A 144 11.41 18.19 14.18
C ARG A 144 9.94 17.94 13.87
N ILE A 145 9.34 16.91 14.47
CA ILE A 145 7.89 16.63 14.33
C ILE A 145 7.05 17.80 14.87
N LYS A 146 7.45 18.42 15.99
CA LYS A 146 6.76 19.60 16.52
C LYS A 146 6.81 20.78 15.55
N VAL A 147 7.94 20.98 14.86
CA VAL A 147 8.06 22.03 13.83
C VAL A 147 7.15 21.74 12.65
N ILE A 148 7.15 20.50 12.13
CA ILE A 148 6.25 20.08 11.04
C ILE A 148 4.79 20.31 11.46
N GLY A 149 4.41 19.88 12.67
CA GLY A 149 3.07 20.02 13.23
C GLY A 149 2.63 21.46 13.53
N SER A 150 3.52 22.45 13.42
CA SER A 150 3.14 23.87 13.51
C SER A 150 2.63 24.44 12.18
N VAL A 151 2.79 23.70 11.09
CA VAL A 151 2.45 24.14 9.73
C VAL A 151 1.28 23.35 9.16
N ILE A 152 1.11 22.09 9.56
CA ILE A 152 0.08 21.19 9.06
C ILE A 152 -0.27 20.14 10.12
N ASP A 153 -1.48 19.59 10.05
CA ASP A 153 -1.88 18.48 10.89
C ASP A 153 -0.99 17.25 10.70
N VAL A 154 -0.61 16.64 11.83
CA VAL A 154 0.25 15.45 11.88
C VAL A 154 -0.45 14.34 12.63
N TYR A 155 -0.68 13.23 11.94
CA TYR A 155 -1.20 11.99 12.51
C TYR A 155 -0.06 11.00 12.72
N ARG A 156 -0.15 10.20 13.79
CA ARG A 156 0.91 9.24 14.14
C ARG A 156 0.35 7.84 14.15
N VAL A 157 1.10 6.93 13.55
CA VAL A 157 0.85 5.49 13.59
C VAL A 157 1.98 4.87 14.42
N PRO A 158 1.67 4.22 15.56
CA PRO A 158 2.69 3.65 16.42
C PRO A 158 3.35 2.43 15.75
N TRP A 159 4.40 1.92 16.38
CA TRP A 159 5.04 0.69 15.91
C TRP A 159 4.08 -0.49 16.14
N MET A 160 3.72 -1.17 15.05
CA MET A 160 2.81 -2.32 15.05
C MET A 160 3.61 -3.60 14.78
N PRO A 161 3.96 -4.40 15.81
CA PRO A 161 4.77 -5.61 15.62
C PRO A 161 4.15 -6.61 14.63
N ALA A 162 2.82 -6.78 14.66
CA ALA A 162 2.10 -7.73 13.81
C ALA A 162 2.20 -7.39 12.30
N TRP A 163 2.32 -6.12 11.95
CA TRP A 163 2.48 -5.70 10.55
C TRP A 163 3.80 -6.19 9.96
N ARG A 164 4.83 -6.42 10.78
CA ARG A 164 6.13 -6.96 10.34
C ARG A 164 6.01 -8.40 9.84
N THR A 165 5.04 -9.15 10.36
CA THR A 165 4.74 -10.52 9.94
C THR A 165 3.61 -10.59 8.92
N GLY A 166 3.14 -9.44 8.41
CA GLY A 166 2.10 -9.35 7.38
C GLY A 166 0.66 -9.40 7.93
N ASP A 167 0.46 -9.47 9.24
CA ASP A 167 -0.88 -9.44 9.81
C ASP A 167 -1.35 -7.98 9.97
N LEU A 168 -2.09 -7.51 8.96
CA LEU A 168 -2.69 -6.19 8.92
C LEU A 168 -4.12 -6.15 9.48
N THR A 169 -4.62 -7.30 9.97
CA THR A 169 -5.99 -7.44 10.48
C THR A 169 -6.08 -7.26 12.00
N VAL A 170 -4.93 -7.11 12.66
CA VAL A 170 -4.89 -6.82 14.09
C VAL A 170 -5.66 -5.55 14.44
N PRO A 171 -6.35 -5.51 15.59
CA PRO A 171 -7.05 -4.31 16.04
C PRO A 171 -6.13 -3.10 16.09
N LEU A 172 -6.65 -1.97 15.62
CA LEU A 172 -5.89 -0.74 15.60
C LEU A 172 -5.75 -0.15 17.01
N PRO A 173 -4.57 0.40 17.33
CA PRO A 173 -4.34 1.07 18.60
C PRO A 173 -5.18 2.36 18.68
N ARG A 174 -5.59 2.76 19.88
CA ARG A 174 -6.47 3.94 20.07
C ARG A 174 -5.84 5.23 19.53
N GLU A 175 -4.52 5.29 19.52
CA GLU A 175 -3.69 6.37 18.98
C GLU A 175 -3.97 6.63 17.50
N THR A 176 -4.40 5.62 16.73
CA THR A 176 -4.76 5.80 15.31
C THR A 176 -6.22 6.21 15.09
N ALA A 177 -7.05 6.30 16.14
CA ALA A 177 -8.45 6.68 16.01
C ALA A 177 -8.67 8.05 15.32
N PRO A 178 -7.85 9.10 15.56
CA PRO A 178 -7.96 10.35 14.79
C PRO A 178 -7.71 10.15 13.29
N LEU A 179 -6.74 9.29 12.93
CA LEU A 179 -6.45 8.97 11.53
C LEU A 179 -7.61 8.18 10.90
N ALA A 180 -8.13 7.18 11.61
CA ALA A 180 -9.29 6.40 11.16
C ALA A 180 -10.50 7.29 10.88
N ARG A 181 -10.77 8.28 11.74
CA ARG A 181 -11.83 9.28 11.51
C ARG A 181 -11.56 10.15 10.28
N LEU A 182 -10.32 10.59 10.07
CA LEU A 182 -9.94 11.37 8.89
C LEU A 182 -10.15 10.58 7.59
N THR A 183 -9.79 9.31 7.59
CA THR A 183 -9.87 8.44 6.40
C THR A 183 -11.25 7.80 6.20
N GLY A 184 -12.16 7.95 7.17
CA GLY A 184 -13.44 7.24 7.17
C GLY A 184 -13.32 5.73 7.43
N GLY A 185 -12.17 5.28 7.94
CA GLY A 185 -11.95 3.90 8.38
C GLY A 185 -12.67 3.62 9.70
N ALA A 186 -13.21 2.40 9.85
CA ALA A 186 -13.69 1.94 11.15
C ALA A 186 -12.50 1.84 12.11
N ALA A 187 -12.57 2.59 13.22
CA ALA A 187 -11.58 2.55 14.30
C ALA A 187 -11.70 1.29 15.15
#